data_AF-A0AA35PY37-F1
#
_entry.id   AF-A0AA35PY37-F1
#
_cell.length_a   1.000
_cell.length_b   1.000
_cell.length_c   1.000
_cell.angle_alpha   90.00
_cell.angle_beta   90.00
_cell.angle_gamma   90.00
#
_symmetry.space_group_name_H-M   'P 1'
#
loop_
_entity.id
_entity.type
_entity.pdbx_description
1 polymer ?
#
loop_
_entity_poly.entity_id
_entity_poly.type
_entity_poly.pdbx_seq_one_letter_code
_entity_poly.pdbx_strand_id
1 'polypeptide(L)'
;MDVSAGVASSEKFTAPYIVEPLSAHTHSLILLHGLGSNGKEFGSELLKTGLSSDGHSLPQLLPGARFIFPTAKRRRSSAFSRSKLTQWFDIASLDDPSYRQYTQLEGLEESLHEVLELLSVEVGKVSGQNVLLGGLSQGMAMSAICLLYLEFPLGGFIGMSGWLPYSKDLQEVLNDGPENNPFGDEDPFDVPDGRKSKEQEPIHKAVDFIRDLLGGDRQALLRNALATPVFLGHGMVDEKIVPDLGEKACNTLRKIGFKVSWRTYQDLGHWYKIPEEIDDILAFMRTEMKWPVGNN
;
A
#
# COMPACT_ATOMS: atom_id res chain seq x y z
N MET A 1 4.24 -43.38 -28.53
CA MET A 1 3.13 -42.52 -28.09
C MET A 1 3.76 -41.44 -27.25
N ASP A 2 3.89 -40.27 -27.86
CA ASP A 2 4.57 -39.10 -27.31
C ASP A 2 3.54 -38.31 -26.51
N VAL A 3 3.79 -38.08 -25.22
CA VAL A 3 2.89 -37.34 -24.34
C VAL A 3 3.63 -36.08 -23.90
N SER A 4 3.67 -35.09 -24.79
CA SER A 4 4.06 -33.73 -24.45
C SER A 4 2.97 -33.12 -23.57
N ALA A 5 3.18 -33.18 -22.25
CA ALA A 5 2.42 -32.38 -21.30
C ALA A 5 2.75 -30.90 -21.58
N GLY A 6 1.77 -30.18 -22.13
CA GLY A 6 1.84 -28.74 -22.34
C GLY A 6 2.08 -28.03 -21.02
N VAL A 7 3.24 -27.39 -20.90
CA VAL A 7 3.50 -26.38 -19.87
C VAL A 7 2.49 -25.26 -20.08
N ALA A 8 1.56 -25.12 -19.14
CA ALA A 8 0.64 -23.99 -19.10
C ALA A 8 1.47 -22.70 -19.12
N SER A 9 1.21 -21.83 -20.09
CA SER A 9 1.86 -20.54 -20.22
C SER A 9 1.62 -19.73 -18.95
N SER A 10 2.69 -19.38 -18.23
CA SER A 10 2.65 -18.31 -17.23
C SER A 10 2.08 -17.07 -17.93
N GLU A 11 0.89 -16.59 -17.53
CA GLU A 11 0.37 -15.33 -18.02
C GLU A 11 1.42 -14.25 -17.71
N LYS A 12 2.02 -13.68 -18.76
CA LYS A 12 3.09 -12.71 -18.63
C LYS A 12 2.57 -11.48 -17.87
N PHE A 13 3.32 -11.06 -16.86
CA PHE A 13 3.12 -9.78 -16.18
C PHE A 13 2.86 -8.65 -17.17
N THR A 14 1.86 -7.81 -16.89
CA THR A 14 1.67 -6.60 -17.68
C THR A 14 2.81 -5.65 -17.36
N ALA A 15 3.64 -5.32 -18.34
CA ALA A 15 4.79 -4.45 -18.13
C ALA A 15 4.34 -3.11 -17.52
N PRO A 16 5.00 -2.63 -16.45
CA PRO A 16 4.67 -1.36 -15.83
C PRO A 16 4.92 -0.19 -16.80
N TYR A 17 4.15 0.88 -16.66
CA TYR A 17 4.47 2.13 -17.31
C TYR A 17 5.60 2.80 -16.53
N ILE A 18 6.74 3.03 -17.17
CA ILE A 18 7.94 3.58 -16.54
C ILE A 18 8.29 4.91 -17.20
N VAL A 19 8.61 5.89 -16.37
CA VAL A 19 9.27 7.13 -16.77
C VAL A 19 10.68 7.13 -16.18
N GLU A 20 11.66 7.13 -17.07
CA GLU A 20 13.08 7.12 -16.70
C GLU A 20 13.50 8.47 -16.08
N PRO A 21 14.49 8.46 -15.16
CA PRO A 21 15.06 9.68 -14.61
C PRO A 21 15.59 10.64 -15.69
N LEU A 22 15.52 11.94 -15.41
CA LEU A 22 16.15 13.00 -16.21
C LEU A 22 17.66 13.14 -15.93
N SER A 23 18.13 12.66 -14.78
CA SER A 23 19.53 12.63 -14.38
C SER A 23 19.94 11.23 -13.90
N ALA A 24 21.06 11.09 -13.18
CA ALA A 24 21.46 9.79 -12.64
C ALA A 24 20.36 9.22 -11.73
N HIS A 25 20.06 7.93 -11.89
CA HIS A 25 19.03 7.24 -11.10
C HIS A 25 19.45 7.21 -9.62
N THR A 26 18.67 7.88 -8.79
CA THR A 26 18.92 8.02 -7.35
C THR A 26 17.77 7.51 -6.51
N HIS A 27 16.54 7.60 -7.02
CA HIS A 27 15.31 7.25 -6.30
C HIS A 27 14.35 6.48 -7.21
N SER A 28 13.50 5.64 -6.63
CA SER A 28 12.42 4.95 -7.34
C SER A 28 11.08 5.16 -6.64
N LEU A 29 10.05 5.52 -7.40
CA LEU A 29 8.68 5.65 -6.91
C LEU A 29 7.80 4.61 -7.58
N ILE A 30 7.23 3.70 -6.80
CA ILE A 30 6.27 2.70 -7.27
C ILE A 30 4.88 3.15 -6.83
N LEU A 31 4.03 3.53 -7.79
CA LEU A 31 2.72 4.13 -7.53
C LEU A 31 1.59 3.33 -8.19
N LEU A 32 0.71 2.76 -7.38
CA LEU A 32 -0.38 1.89 -7.82
C LEU A 32 -1.65 2.70 -8.12
N HIS A 33 -2.29 2.38 -9.24
CA HIS A 33 -3.52 3.05 -9.70
C HIS A 33 -4.78 2.56 -8.97
N GLY A 34 -5.87 3.33 -9.07
CA GLY A 34 -7.19 2.97 -8.55
C GLY A 34 -7.95 1.94 -9.40
N LEU A 35 -9.06 1.44 -8.87
CA LEU A 35 -9.93 0.44 -9.50
C LEU A 35 -10.37 0.84 -10.91
N GLY A 36 -10.19 -0.03 -11.89
CA GLY A 36 -10.64 0.16 -13.27
C GLY A 36 -9.73 1.02 -14.16
N SER A 37 -8.64 1.59 -13.63
CA SER A 37 -7.62 2.31 -14.40
C SER A 37 -6.41 1.42 -14.73
N ASN A 38 -5.30 1.97 -15.21
CA ASN A 38 -4.04 1.26 -15.43
C ASN A 38 -2.84 2.17 -15.15
N GLY A 39 -1.64 1.58 -15.10
CA GLY A 39 -0.42 2.32 -14.79
C GLY A 39 -0.12 3.44 -15.77
N LYS A 40 -0.44 3.27 -17.07
CA LYS A 40 -0.20 4.31 -18.08
C LYS A 40 -1.14 5.50 -17.91
N GLU A 41 -2.43 5.26 -17.71
CA GLU A 41 -3.43 6.31 -17.48
C GLU A 41 -3.12 7.10 -16.21
N PHE A 42 -2.98 6.41 -15.08
CA PHE A 42 -2.71 7.05 -13.81
C PHE A 42 -1.36 7.77 -13.82
N GLY A 43 -0.31 7.14 -14.32
CA GLY A 43 1.03 7.73 -14.37
C GLY A 43 1.10 8.94 -15.30
N SER A 44 0.50 8.86 -16.49
CA SER A 44 0.49 10.01 -17.43
C SER A 44 -0.29 11.18 -16.86
N GLU A 45 -1.41 10.91 -16.19
CA GLU A 45 -2.23 11.95 -15.56
C GLU A 45 -1.49 12.60 -14.40
N LEU A 46 -0.97 11.81 -13.45
CA LEU A 46 -0.23 12.31 -12.29
C LEU A 46 0.98 13.15 -12.69
N LEU A 47 1.78 12.70 -13.64
CA LEU A 47 2.97 13.43 -14.08
C LEU A 47 2.65 14.70 -14.86
N LYS A 48 1.45 14.78 -15.46
CA LYS A 48 1.01 15.94 -16.24
C LYS A 48 0.31 17.00 -15.38
N THR A 49 -0.53 16.58 -14.44
CA THR A 49 -1.40 17.48 -13.67
C THR A 49 -0.94 17.67 -12.23
N GLY A 50 -0.15 16.75 -11.67
CA GLY A 50 0.48 16.87 -10.36
C GLY A 50 1.57 17.93 -10.33
N LEU A 51 1.16 19.19 -10.41
CA LEU A 51 2.02 20.37 -10.37
C LEU A 51 2.06 20.94 -8.96
N SER A 52 3.24 21.39 -8.53
CA SER A 52 3.38 22.19 -7.30
C SER A 52 2.71 23.55 -7.44
N SER A 53 2.59 24.30 -6.33
CA SER A 53 2.12 25.69 -6.36
C SER A 53 2.89 26.58 -7.34
N ASP A 54 4.16 26.26 -7.59
CA ASP A 54 5.05 27.00 -8.49
C ASP A 54 5.00 26.49 -9.94
N GLY A 55 4.09 25.56 -10.25
CA GLY A 55 3.86 25.04 -11.61
C GLY A 55 4.87 24.00 -12.08
N HIS A 56 5.69 23.45 -11.18
CA HIS A 56 6.67 22.42 -11.53
C HIS A 56 6.07 21.02 -11.38
N SER A 57 6.36 20.15 -12.37
CA SER A 57 5.98 18.73 -12.33
C SER A 57 6.91 17.91 -11.45
N LEU A 58 6.43 16.75 -10.98
CA LEU A 58 7.23 15.83 -10.17
C LEU A 58 8.58 15.44 -10.82
N PRO A 59 8.68 15.10 -12.13
CA PRO A 59 9.98 14.79 -12.74
C PRO A 59 10.95 15.98 -12.77
N GLN A 60 10.45 17.22 -12.86
CA GLN A 60 11.31 18.40 -12.81
C GLN A 60 11.87 18.62 -11.39
N LEU A 61 11.05 18.40 -10.37
CA LEU A 61 11.45 18.53 -8.97
C LEU A 61 12.29 17.33 -8.49
N LEU A 62 12.18 16.18 -9.14
CA LEU A 62 12.88 14.94 -8.80
C LEU A 62 13.61 14.38 -10.03
N PRO A 63 14.63 15.08 -10.56
CA PRO A 63 15.25 14.69 -11.84
C PRO A 63 15.94 13.32 -11.77
N GLY A 64 16.38 12.87 -10.60
CA GLY A 64 16.98 11.55 -10.43
C GLY A 64 15.98 10.42 -10.11
N ALA A 65 14.68 10.71 -10.09
CA ALA A 65 13.65 9.75 -9.74
C ALA A 65 13.15 8.96 -10.96
N ARG A 66 13.05 7.64 -10.79
CA ARG A 66 12.39 6.73 -11.72
C ARG A 66 10.95 6.53 -11.25
N PHE A 67 9.96 6.82 -12.09
CA PHE A 67 8.55 6.62 -11.76
C PHE A 67 8.05 5.33 -12.40
N ILE A 68 7.44 4.46 -11.60
CA ILE A 68 7.02 3.12 -11.98
C ILE A 68 5.56 2.96 -11.61
N PHE A 69 4.72 2.77 -12.62
CA PHE A 69 3.28 2.61 -12.49
C PHE A 69 2.90 1.20 -12.95
N PRO A 70 2.86 0.21 -12.05
CA PRO A 70 2.40 -1.13 -12.40
C PRO A 70 0.92 -1.12 -12.79
N THR A 71 0.51 -2.13 -13.56
CA THR A 71 -0.90 -2.29 -13.97
C THR A 71 -1.44 -3.57 -13.38
N ALA A 72 -2.52 -3.46 -12.61
CA ALA A 72 -3.19 -4.60 -12.00
C ALA A 72 -3.74 -5.57 -13.07
N LYS A 73 -3.77 -6.87 -12.74
CA LYS A 73 -4.37 -7.90 -13.59
C LYS A 73 -5.83 -7.57 -13.91
N ARG A 74 -6.23 -7.84 -15.16
CA ARG A 74 -7.62 -7.71 -15.58
C ARG A 74 -8.42 -8.94 -15.13
N ARG A 75 -9.37 -8.74 -14.22
CA ARG A 75 -10.19 -9.81 -13.61
C ARG A 75 -11.67 -9.40 -13.55
N ARG A 76 -12.55 -10.34 -13.19
CA ARG A 76 -13.99 -10.05 -13.05
C ARG A 76 -14.23 -9.35 -11.72
N SER A 77 -15.01 -8.29 -11.74
CA SER A 77 -15.36 -7.54 -10.53
C SER A 77 -16.73 -7.91 -9.99
N SER A 78 -16.79 -8.26 -8.70
CA SER A 78 -18.05 -8.53 -8.00
C SER A 78 -18.89 -7.25 -7.87
N ALA A 79 -18.29 -6.11 -7.55
CA ALA A 79 -18.99 -4.82 -7.45
C ALA A 79 -19.57 -4.31 -8.78
N PHE A 80 -19.04 -4.73 -9.93
CA PHE A 80 -19.47 -4.27 -11.26
C PHE A 80 -20.13 -5.37 -12.10
N SER A 81 -21.04 -6.14 -11.51
CA SER A 81 -21.84 -7.15 -12.23
C SER A 81 -21.00 -8.11 -13.08
N ARG A 82 -19.82 -8.51 -12.57
CA ARG A 82 -18.84 -9.41 -13.23
C ARG A 82 -18.18 -8.86 -14.50
N SER A 83 -18.22 -7.54 -14.69
CA SER A 83 -17.46 -6.84 -15.73
C SER A 83 -15.97 -7.11 -15.59
N LYS A 84 -15.26 -7.21 -16.73
CA LYS A 84 -13.80 -7.41 -16.74
C LYS A 84 -13.08 -6.06 -16.71
N LEU A 85 -12.50 -5.73 -15.57
CA LEU A 85 -11.74 -4.51 -15.33
C LEU A 85 -10.41 -4.83 -14.63
N THR A 86 -9.51 -3.87 -14.61
CA THR A 86 -8.23 -3.92 -13.92
C THR A 86 -8.44 -3.64 -12.43
N GLN A 87 -8.09 -4.61 -11.58
CA GLN A 87 -8.20 -4.47 -10.13
C GLN A 87 -7.13 -5.31 -9.44
N TRP A 88 -6.57 -4.75 -8.36
CA TRP A 88 -5.56 -5.44 -7.55
C TRP A 88 -6.19 -6.64 -6.85
N PHE A 89 -7.36 -6.43 -6.24
CA PHE A 89 -8.14 -7.46 -5.58
C PHE A 89 -9.64 -7.20 -5.77
N ASP A 90 -10.46 -8.23 -5.56
CA ASP A 90 -11.90 -8.15 -5.83
C ASP A 90 -12.69 -7.61 -4.64
N ILE A 91 -13.32 -6.45 -4.82
CA ILE A 91 -14.27 -5.88 -3.86
C ILE A 91 -15.71 -6.23 -4.25
N ALA A 92 -16.53 -6.61 -3.27
CA ALA A 92 -17.92 -6.96 -3.50
C ALA A 92 -18.88 -5.76 -3.44
N SER A 93 -18.47 -4.67 -2.79
CA SER A 93 -19.21 -3.41 -2.70
C SER A 93 -18.25 -2.22 -2.76
N LEU A 94 -18.67 -1.14 -3.41
CA LEU A 94 -17.93 0.13 -3.42
C LEU A 94 -18.19 0.94 -2.15
N ASP A 95 -19.45 0.94 -1.68
CA ASP A 95 -19.86 1.70 -0.49
C ASP A 95 -19.25 1.12 0.80
N ASP A 96 -19.08 -0.20 0.82
CA ASP A 96 -18.43 -0.92 1.92
C ASP A 96 -17.37 -1.88 1.37
N PRO A 97 -16.11 -1.43 1.25
CA PRO A 97 -15.02 -2.30 0.82
C PRO A 97 -14.76 -3.49 1.75
N SER A 98 -15.31 -3.53 2.97
CA SER A 98 -15.19 -4.69 3.87
C SER A 98 -16.27 -5.75 3.64
N TYR A 99 -17.33 -5.42 2.89
CA TYR A 99 -18.39 -6.36 2.56
C TYR A 99 -17.82 -7.57 1.81
N ARG A 100 -18.00 -8.77 2.37
CA ARG A 100 -17.45 -10.04 1.85
C ARG A 100 -15.93 -9.98 1.61
N GLN A 101 -15.18 -9.35 2.51
CA GLN A 101 -13.73 -9.15 2.36
C GLN A 101 -12.92 -10.41 2.01
N TYR A 102 -13.36 -11.62 2.37
CA TYR A 102 -12.73 -12.89 1.99
C TYR A 102 -12.54 -13.06 0.46
N THR A 103 -13.37 -12.41 -0.38
CA THR A 103 -13.20 -12.44 -1.85
C THR A 103 -11.95 -11.70 -2.32
N GLN A 104 -11.34 -10.89 -1.46
CA GLN A 104 -10.16 -10.10 -1.76
C GLN A 104 -8.87 -10.93 -1.72
N LEU A 105 -8.85 -12.03 -0.95
CA LEU A 105 -7.64 -12.77 -0.59
C LEU A 105 -6.81 -13.21 -1.78
N GLU A 106 -7.43 -13.88 -2.76
CA GLU A 106 -6.74 -14.36 -3.96
C GLU A 106 -6.05 -13.21 -4.72
N GLY A 107 -6.76 -12.08 -4.89
CA GLY A 107 -6.19 -10.92 -5.58
C GLY A 107 -5.14 -10.17 -4.76
N LEU A 108 -5.30 -10.13 -3.43
CA LEU A 108 -4.33 -9.54 -2.52
C LEU A 108 -3.01 -10.31 -2.55
N GLU A 109 -3.05 -11.65 -2.44
CA GLU A 109 -1.88 -12.52 -2.48
C GLU A 109 -1.15 -12.42 -3.83
N GLU A 110 -1.88 -12.56 -4.95
CA GLU A 110 -1.30 -12.43 -6.28
C GLU A 110 -0.63 -11.07 -6.47
N SER A 111 -1.37 -9.98 -6.20
CA SER A 111 -0.87 -8.61 -6.39
C SER A 111 0.30 -8.28 -5.45
N LEU A 112 0.29 -8.82 -4.23
CA LEU A 112 1.38 -8.68 -3.28
C LEU A 112 2.68 -9.24 -3.89
N HIS A 113 2.65 -10.46 -4.43
CA HIS A 113 3.83 -11.06 -5.05
C HIS A 113 4.37 -10.22 -6.22
N GLU A 114 3.50 -9.71 -7.10
CA GLU A 114 3.96 -8.87 -8.23
C GLU A 114 4.61 -7.56 -7.76
N VAL A 115 4.03 -6.92 -6.74
CA VAL A 115 4.54 -5.65 -6.20
C VAL A 115 5.84 -5.87 -5.42
N LEU A 116 5.96 -6.96 -4.67
CA LEU A 116 7.19 -7.32 -3.96
C LEU A 116 8.32 -7.65 -4.93
N GLU A 117 8.05 -8.29 -6.06
CA GLU A 117 9.05 -8.53 -7.11
C GLU A 117 9.57 -7.20 -7.68
N LEU A 118 8.67 -6.26 -8.00
CA LEU A 118 9.05 -4.92 -8.45
C LEU A 118 9.85 -4.15 -7.40
N LEU A 119 9.43 -4.20 -6.13
CA LEU A 119 10.16 -3.60 -5.02
C LEU A 119 11.56 -4.19 -4.90
N SER A 120 11.71 -5.51 -4.96
CA SER A 120 13.01 -6.19 -4.88
C SER A 120 13.94 -5.76 -6.02
N VAL A 121 13.42 -5.59 -7.23
CA VAL A 121 14.21 -5.12 -8.38
C VAL A 121 14.71 -3.70 -8.14
N GLU A 122 13.87 -2.80 -7.64
CA GLU A 122 14.24 -1.40 -7.43
C GLU A 122 15.13 -1.19 -6.20
N VAL A 123 14.90 -1.92 -5.12
CA VAL A 123 15.80 -1.96 -3.94
C VAL A 123 17.18 -2.51 -4.30
N GLY A 124 17.28 -3.35 -5.34
CA GLY A 124 18.55 -3.80 -5.89
C GLY A 124 19.29 -2.73 -6.71
N LYS A 125 18.59 -1.71 -7.23
CA LYS A 125 19.16 -0.61 -8.02
C LYS A 125 19.49 0.61 -7.17
N VAL A 126 18.62 0.93 -6.22
CA VAL A 126 18.76 2.03 -5.27
C VAL A 126 18.50 1.50 -3.86
N SER A 127 19.17 2.05 -2.84
CA SER A 127 18.92 1.62 -1.45
C SER A 127 17.44 1.74 -1.08
N GLY A 128 16.92 0.87 -0.20
CA GLY A 128 15.50 0.88 0.21
C GLY A 128 15.02 2.24 0.76
N GLN A 129 15.92 3.00 1.40
CA GLN A 129 15.66 4.37 1.86
C GLN A 129 15.41 5.40 0.72
N ASN A 130 15.70 5.02 -0.53
CA ASN A 130 15.47 5.79 -1.74
C ASN A 130 14.33 5.20 -2.60
N VAL A 131 13.57 4.25 -2.05
CA VAL A 131 12.36 3.70 -2.67
C VAL A 131 11.13 4.24 -1.94
N LEU A 132 10.14 4.66 -2.72
CA LEU A 132 8.82 5.05 -2.23
C LEU A 132 7.79 4.09 -2.81
N LEU A 133 6.89 3.61 -1.94
CA LEU A 133 5.73 2.81 -2.33
C LEU A 133 4.45 3.61 -2.05
N GLY A 134 3.47 3.54 -2.92
CA GLY A 134 2.22 4.25 -2.69
C GLY A 134 1.18 4.03 -3.76
N GLY A 135 0.11 4.81 -3.70
CA GLY A 135 -0.92 4.75 -4.72
C GLY A 135 -2.15 5.59 -4.41
N LEU A 136 -3.15 5.42 -5.27
CA LEU A 136 -4.45 6.07 -5.19
C LEU A 136 -5.54 5.02 -5.00
N SER A 137 -6.53 5.28 -4.13
CA SER A 137 -7.75 4.46 -4.02
C SER A 137 -7.43 2.98 -3.74
N GLN A 138 -7.92 2.04 -4.54
CA GLN A 138 -7.57 0.62 -4.40
C GLN A 138 -6.05 0.36 -4.47
N GLY A 139 -5.30 1.17 -5.22
CA GLY A 139 -3.84 1.09 -5.28
C GLY A 139 -3.18 1.50 -3.96
N MET A 140 -3.73 2.49 -3.25
CA MET A 140 -3.30 2.82 -1.88
C MET A 140 -3.57 1.65 -0.94
N ALA A 141 -4.77 1.06 -1.02
CA ALA A 141 -5.16 -0.07 -0.19
C ALA A 141 -4.25 -1.29 -0.39
N MET A 142 -3.93 -1.63 -1.65
CA MET A 142 -2.98 -2.68 -1.99
C MET A 142 -1.57 -2.35 -1.48
N SER A 143 -1.11 -1.11 -1.68
CA SER A 143 0.21 -0.67 -1.20
C SER A 143 0.34 -0.76 0.32
N ALA A 144 -0.73 -0.48 1.07
CA ALA A 144 -0.74 -0.58 2.52
C ALA A 144 -0.58 -2.03 3.00
N ILE A 145 -1.17 -2.99 2.29
CA ILE A 145 -0.95 -4.42 2.55
C ILE A 145 0.50 -4.80 2.29
N CYS A 146 1.09 -4.33 1.19
CA CYS A 146 2.52 -4.52 0.95
C CYS A 146 3.37 -3.92 2.08
N LEU A 147 3.09 -2.69 2.52
CA LEU A 147 3.80 -2.03 3.62
C LEU A 147 3.78 -2.87 4.91
N LEU A 148 2.63 -3.47 5.25
CA LEU A 148 2.47 -4.34 6.41
C LEU A 148 3.05 -5.75 6.21
N TYR A 149 3.44 -6.12 5.00
CA TYR A 149 4.10 -7.39 4.71
C TYR A 149 5.64 -7.27 4.74
N LEU A 150 6.17 -6.07 4.46
CA LEU A 150 7.60 -5.81 4.32
C LEU A 150 8.39 -6.01 5.62
N GLU A 151 9.59 -6.56 5.47
CA GLU A 151 10.56 -6.78 6.56
C GLU A 151 11.61 -5.68 6.67
N PHE A 152 11.62 -4.73 5.74
CA PHE A 152 12.63 -3.68 5.68
C PHE A 152 11.98 -2.31 5.47
N PRO A 153 12.62 -1.23 5.93
CA PRO A 153 12.09 0.11 5.72
C PRO A 153 12.24 0.55 4.27
N LEU A 154 11.23 1.26 3.80
CA LEU A 154 11.30 2.07 2.61
C LEU A 154 11.65 3.52 2.98
N GLY A 155 12.04 4.30 1.97
CA GLY A 155 12.24 5.74 2.09
C GLY A 155 10.97 6.48 2.49
N GLY A 156 9.82 5.98 2.05
CA GLY A 156 8.51 6.49 2.48
C GLY A 156 7.34 5.76 1.84
N PHE A 157 6.16 6.01 2.40
CA PHE A 157 4.88 5.57 1.87
C PHE A 157 3.96 6.75 1.58
N ILE A 158 3.26 6.73 0.44
CA ILE A 158 2.26 7.76 0.10
C ILE A 158 0.93 7.11 -0.30
N GLY A 159 -0.12 7.40 0.46
CA GLY A 159 -1.48 6.98 0.16
C GLY A 159 -2.39 8.17 -0.16
N MET A 160 -3.15 8.08 -1.24
CA MET A 160 -4.13 9.09 -1.64
C MET A 160 -5.52 8.47 -1.73
N SER A 161 -6.50 9.05 -1.02
CA SER A 161 -7.93 8.73 -1.11
C SER A 161 -8.25 7.23 -1.06
N GLY A 162 -7.69 6.54 -0.06
CA GLY A 162 -7.74 5.08 0.07
C GLY A 162 -8.15 4.59 1.46
N TRP A 163 -8.05 3.28 1.69
CA TRP A 163 -8.39 2.62 2.95
C TRP A 163 -7.40 1.50 3.26
N LEU A 164 -7.46 0.94 4.47
CA LEU A 164 -6.69 -0.24 4.86
C LEU A 164 -7.60 -1.49 4.78
N PRO A 165 -7.31 -2.48 3.91
CA PRO A 165 -8.05 -3.75 3.91
C PRO A 165 -7.91 -4.46 5.27
N TYR A 166 -8.97 -5.14 5.71
CA TYR A 166 -9.01 -5.83 7.01
C TYR A 166 -8.70 -4.93 8.21
N SER A 167 -8.95 -3.61 8.11
CA SER A 167 -8.65 -2.66 9.21
C SER A 167 -9.40 -3.01 10.50
N LYS A 168 -10.63 -3.53 10.41
CA LYS A 168 -11.40 -3.94 11.59
C LYS A 168 -10.76 -5.14 12.28
N ASP A 169 -10.46 -6.20 11.52
CA ASP A 169 -9.80 -7.41 12.02
C ASP A 169 -8.42 -7.08 12.61
N LEU A 170 -7.65 -6.21 11.93
CA LEU A 170 -6.40 -5.68 12.47
C LEU A 170 -6.60 -4.94 13.79
N GLN A 171 -7.61 -4.08 13.90
CA GLN A 171 -7.89 -3.37 15.15
C GLN A 171 -8.26 -4.32 16.28
N GLU A 172 -9.03 -5.38 15.99
CA GLU A 172 -9.38 -6.43 16.95
C GLU A 172 -8.11 -7.14 17.43
N VAL A 173 -7.26 -7.64 16.53
CA VAL A 173 -5.98 -8.28 16.89
C VAL A 173 -5.06 -7.33 17.68
N LEU A 174 -5.02 -6.05 17.32
CA LEU A 174 -4.23 -5.04 18.04
C LEU A 174 -4.82 -4.70 19.42
N ASN A 175 -6.11 -4.94 19.65
CA ASN A 175 -6.78 -4.77 20.95
C ASN A 175 -6.76 -6.07 21.78
N ASP A 176 -6.44 -7.21 21.16
CA ASP A 176 -6.43 -8.50 21.82
C ASP A 176 -5.18 -8.62 22.71
N GLY A 177 -5.31 -8.10 23.93
CA GLY A 177 -4.32 -8.19 25.01
C GLY A 177 -4.74 -9.25 26.03
N PRO A 178 -3.85 -9.60 26.98
CA PRO A 178 -4.15 -10.60 28.01
C PRO A 178 -5.42 -10.31 28.82
N GLU A 179 -5.87 -9.06 28.86
CA GLU A 179 -7.10 -8.64 29.55
C GLU A 179 -8.40 -9.04 28.83
N ASN A 180 -8.35 -9.39 27.53
CA ASN A 180 -9.51 -9.77 26.73
C ASN A 180 -9.63 -11.29 26.50
N ASN A 181 -8.74 -12.11 27.07
CA ASN A 181 -8.86 -13.56 26.99
C ASN A 181 -9.97 -14.06 27.96
N PRO A 182 -11.12 -14.53 27.47
CA PRO A 182 -12.19 -15.02 28.34
C PRO A 182 -11.82 -16.30 29.10
N PHE A 183 -10.71 -16.96 28.75
CA PHE A 183 -10.20 -18.17 29.39
C PHE A 183 -9.08 -17.91 30.41
N GLY A 184 -8.58 -16.67 30.54
CA GLY A 184 -7.49 -16.33 31.46
C GLY A 184 -6.21 -17.17 31.24
N ASP A 185 -5.40 -17.33 32.30
CA ASP A 185 -4.20 -18.20 32.32
C ASP A 185 -4.52 -19.71 32.24
N GLU A 186 -5.81 -20.08 32.10
CA GLU A 186 -6.29 -21.47 32.04
C GLU A 186 -6.98 -21.76 30.71
N ASP A 187 -6.35 -21.39 29.58
CA ASP A 187 -6.78 -21.94 28.29
C ASP A 187 -6.40 -23.44 28.23
N PRO A 188 -7.38 -24.37 28.20
CA PRO A 188 -7.12 -25.82 28.18
C PRO A 188 -6.49 -26.32 26.86
N PHE A 189 -6.38 -25.45 25.85
CA PHE A 189 -5.64 -25.70 24.62
C PHE A 189 -4.23 -25.09 24.62
N ASP A 190 -3.88 -24.32 25.66
CA ASP A 190 -2.53 -23.78 25.81
C ASP A 190 -1.58 -24.92 26.17
N VAL A 191 -0.70 -25.23 25.23
CA VAL A 191 0.30 -26.27 25.42
C VAL A 191 1.28 -25.76 26.47
N PRO A 192 1.58 -26.50 27.55
CA PRO A 192 2.44 -26.01 28.63
C PRO A 192 3.93 -26.02 28.18
N ASP A 193 4.28 -25.18 27.20
CA ASP A 193 5.64 -24.88 26.80
C ASP A 193 6.07 -23.54 27.42
N GLY A 194 5.93 -23.37 28.74
CA GLY A 194 6.68 -22.42 29.61
C GLY A 194 6.83 -20.94 29.20
N ARG A 195 6.26 -20.50 28.08
CA ARG A 195 6.31 -19.17 27.53
C ARG A 195 5.05 -18.49 28.02
N LYS A 196 5.15 -17.84 29.18
CA LYS A 196 4.23 -16.74 29.49
C LYS A 196 4.09 -15.90 28.22
N SER A 197 2.87 -15.73 27.71
CA SER A 197 2.56 -14.94 26.53
C SER A 197 3.05 -13.51 26.76
N LYS A 198 4.32 -13.25 26.40
CA LYS A 198 4.86 -11.90 26.43
C LYS A 198 3.98 -11.07 25.50
N GLU A 199 3.43 -9.99 26.02
CA GLU A 199 2.62 -9.06 25.24
C GLU A 199 3.40 -8.68 23.98
N GLN A 200 2.88 -9.14 22.84
CA GLN A 200 3.54 -8.98 21.55
C GLN A 200 3.35 -7.52 21.11
N GLU A 201 4.42 -6.85 20.67
CA GLU A 201 4.32 -5.45 20.23
C GLU A 201 3.32 -5.33 19.06
N PRO A 202 2.56 -4.22 18.96
CA PRO A 202 1.53 -4.00 17.94
C PRO A 202 1.95 -4.33 16.49
N ILE A 203 3.18 -3.97 16.11
CA ILE A 203 3.73 -4.29 14.78
C ILE A 203 3.81 -5.79 14.52
N HIS A 204 4.27 -6.59 15.47
CA HIS A 204 4.39 -8.02 15.27
C HIS A 204 3.01 -8.67 15.13
N LYS A 205 2.02 -8.22 15.91
CA LYS A 205 0.63 -8.67 15.79
C LYS A 205 0.04 -8.39 14.40
N ALA A 206 0.25 -7.17 13.89
CA ALA A 206 -0.26 -6.78 12.57
C ALA A 206 0.44 -7.53 11.43
N VAL A 207 1.76 -7.66 11.47
CA VAL A 207 2.52 -8.38 10.43
C VAL A 207 2.19 -9.87 10.46
N ASP A 208 2.13 -10.50 11.64
CA ASP A 208 1.74 -11.92 11.77
C ASP A 208 0.33 -12.13 11.20
N PHE A 209 -0.63 -11.24 11.53
CA PHE A 209 -1.98 -11.31 10.97
C PHE A 209 -1.98 -11.26 9.43
N ILE A 210 -1.28 -10.29 8.83
CA ILE A 210 -1.25 -10.15 7.36
C ILE A 210 -0.55 -11.34 6.70
N ARG A 211 0.48 -11.92 7.32
CA ARG A 211 1.19 -13.11 6.82
C ARG A 211 0.34 -14.36 6.91
N ASP A 212 -0.30 -14.58 8.05
CA ASP A 212 -1.22 -15.71 8.25
C ASP A 212 -2.39 -15.61 7.25
N LEU A 213 -2.84 -14.38 6.94
CA LEU A 213 -3.90 -14.13 5.96
C LEU A 213 -3.50 -14.42 4.50
N LEU A 214 -2.25 -14.16 4.13
CA LEU A 214 -1.75 -14.19 2.75
C LEU A 214 -0.72 -15.31 2.48
N GLY A 215 -0.59 -16.27 3.38
CA GLY A 215 0.26 -17.46 3.19
C GLY A 215 1.78 -17.23 3.34
N GLY A 216 2.20 -16.22 4.10
CA GLY A 216 3.61 -15.91 4.33
C GLY A 216 4.26 -16.75 5.43
N ASP A 217 5.54 -17.12 5.28
CA ASP A 217 6.31 -17.78 6.33
C ASP A 217 6.49 -16.86 7.56
N ARG A 218 6.31 -17.43 8.75
CA ARG A 218 6.58 -16.75 10.04
C ARG A 218 8.09 -16.59 10.25
N GLN A 219 8.71 -15.60 9.61
CA GLN A 219 10.09 -15.22 9.89
C GLN A 219 10.17 -14.10 10.92
N ALA A 220 11.31 -14.03 11.63
CA ALA A 220 11.54 -13.03 12.67
C ALA A 220 11.47 -11.62 12.06
N LEU A 221 10.49 -10.81 12.48
CA LEU A 221 10.40 -9.40 12.07
C LEU A 221 11.71 -8.69 12.34
N LEU A 222 12.26 -8.07 11.31
CA LEU A 222 13.21 -6.99 11.51
C LEU A 222 12.39 -5.75 11.89
N ARG A 223 12.60 -5.24 13.11
CA ARG A 223 11.95 -4.03 13.67
C ARG A 223 12.04 -2.78 12.77
N ASN A 224 12.83 -2.84 11.70
CA ASN A 224 13.17 -1.72 10.85
C ASN A 224 12.03 -1.30 9.92
N ALA A 225 11.01 -2.12 9.63
CA ALA A 225 9.90 -1.72 8.74
C ALA A 225 9.14 -0.46 9.22
N LEU A 226 9.01 -0.29 10.55
CA LEU A 226 8.41 0.88 11.19
C LEU A 226 9.13 2.21 10.93
N ALA A 227 10.39 2.16 10.46
CA ALA A 227 11.15 3.36 10.13
C ALA A 227 10.65 4.01 8.83
N THR A 228 9.78 3.34 8.06
CA THR A 228 9.13 3.93 6.87
C THR A 228 8.17 5.04 7.30
N PRO A 229 8.43 6.32 6.97
CA PRO A 229 7.45 7.38 7.22
C PRO A 229 6.26 7.22 6.28
N VAL A 230 5.05 7.57 6.74
CA VAL A 230 3.80 7.39 6.00
C VAL A 230 3.12 8.74 5.82
N PHE A 231 2.78 9.08 4.58
CA PHE A 231 1.87 10.18 4.25
C PHE A 231 0.55 9.64 3.73
N LEU A 232 -0.55 10.18 4.24
CA LEU A 232 -1.90 9.85 3.83
C LEU A 232 -2.69 11.14 3.58
N GLY A 233 -3.24 11.29 2.38
CA GLY A 233 -4.10 12.40 1.97
C GLY A 233 -5.49 11.91 1.57
N HIS A 234 -6.53 12.68 1.87
CA HIS A 234 -7.92 12.32 1.54
C HIS A 234 -8.81 13.55 1.31
N GLY A 235 -9.73 13.45 0.37
CA GLY A 235 -10.70 14.51 0.10
C GLY A 235 -11.93 14.45 1.00
N MET A 236 -12.35 15.57 1.59
CA MET A 236 -13.46 15.60 2.55
C MET A 236 -14.85 15.38 1.93
N VAL A 237 -14.97 15.49 0.61
CA VAL A 237 -16.21 15.22 -0.14
C VAL A 237 -16.07 13.98 -1.02
N ASP A 238 -15.16 13.07 -0.68
CA ASP A 238 -14.99 11.78 -1.35
C ASP A 238 -16.23 10.89 -1.11
N GLU A 239 -17.04 10.76 -2.16
CA GLU A 239 -18.25 9.94 -2.20
C GLU A 239 -17.97 8.46 -2.52
N LYS A 240 -16.77 8.12 -3.01
CA LYS A 240 -16.44 6.74 -3.40
C LYS A 240 -15.79 5.97 -2.26
N ILE A 241 -14.81 6.60 -1.61
CA ILE A 241 -14.17 6.07 -0.40
C ILE A 241 -14.33 7.14 0.67
N VAL A 242 -15.31 6.94 1.55
CA VAL A 242 -15.63 7.93 2.57
C VAL A 242 -14.39 8.25 3.45
N PRO A 243 -14.17 9.51 3.82
CA PRO A 243 -12.96 9.94 4.55
C PRO A 243 -12.71 9.15 5.84
N ASP A 244 -13.77 8.73 6.52
CA ASP A 244 -13.71 7.90 7.73
C ASP A 244 -12.91 6.60 7.53
N LEU A 245 -12.91 6.02 6.32
CA LEU A 245 -12.11 4.83 6.02
C LEU A 245 -10.62 5.14 5.95
N GLY A 246 -10.24 6.29 5.38
CA GLY A 246 -8.87 6.78 5.38
C GLY A 246 -8.39 7.17 6.78
N GLU A 247 -9.25 7.81 7.57
CA GLU A 247 -8.94 8.14 8.97
C GLU A 247 -8.76 6.86 9.82
N LYS A 248 -9.63 5.85 9.63
CA LYS A 248 -9.45 4.54 10.28
C LYS A 248 -8.13 3.90 9.87
N ALA A 249 -7.75 3.94 8.59
CA ALA A 249 -6.45 3.45 8.13
C ALA A 249 -5.28 4.17 8.84
N CYS A 250 -5.35 5.50 8.92
CA CYS A 250 -4.38 6.32 9.63
C CYS A 250 -4.25 5.92 11.11
N ASN A 251 -5.37 5.79 11.82
CA ASN A 251 -5.40 5.42 13.22
C ASN A 251 -4.85 4.01 13.45
N THR A 252 -5.21 3.04 12.59
CA THR A 252 -4.65 1.68 12.65
C THR A 252 -3.14 1.69 12.44
N LEU A 253 -2.62 2.39 11.42
CA LEU A 253 -1.17 2.46 11.16
C LEU A 253 -0.40 3.17 12.28
N ARG A 254 -0.97 4.22 12.89
CA ARG A 254 -0.38 4.85 14.09
C ARG A 254 -0.35 3.90 15.28
N LYS A 255 -1.41 3.13 15.49
CA LYS A 255 -1.49 2.14 16.57
C LYS A 255 -0.47 1.01 16.39
N ILE A 256 -0.20 0.62 15.13
CA ILE A 256 0.85 -0.33 14.78
C ILE A 256 2.25 0.23 15.09
N GLY A 257 2.43 1.55 15.02
CA GLY A 257 3.67 2.25 15.40
C GLY A 257 4.29 3.11 14.30
N PHE A 258 3.66 3.22 13.13
CA PHE A 258 4.17 4.05 12.03
C PHE A 258 4.08 5.54 12.35
N LYS A 259 5.05 6.32 11.87
CA LYS A 259 4.94 7.78 11.84
C LYS A 259 4.07 8.20 10.66
N VAL A 260 2.80 8.54 10.94
CA VAL A 260 1.80 8.89 9.91
C VAL A 260 1.45 10.37 9.90
N SER A 261 1.74 11.04 8.79
CA SER A 261 1.23 12.37 8.43
C SER A 261 -0.12 12.23 7.73
N TRP A 262 -1.17 12.77 8.34
CA TRP A 262 -2.55 12.73 7.82
C TRP A 262 -2.99 14.12 7.39
N ARG A 263 -3.45 14.25 6.14
CA ARG A 263 -3.94 15.49 5.56
C ARG A 263 -5.31 15.26 4.95
N THR A 264 -6.19 16.24 5.14
CA THR A 264 -7.53 16.24 4.56
C THR A 264 -7.74 17.52 3.77
N TYR A 265 -8.35 17.41 2.61
CA TYR A 265 -8.54 18.54 1.71
C TYR A 265 -10.01 18.88 1.54
N GLN A 266 -10.37 20.13 1.85
CA GLN A 266 -11.71 20.64 1.64
C GLN A 266 -12.05 20.68 0.14
N ASP A 267 -13.30 20.39 -0.19
CA ASP A 267 -13.86 20.37 -1.55
C ASP A 267 -13.21 19.39 -2.54
N LEU A 268 -12.33 18.49 -2.07
CA LEU A 268 -11.75 17.41 -2.87
C LEU A 268 -12.64 16.17 -2.79
N GLY A 269 -13.01 15.63 -3.95
CA GLY A 269 -13.69 14.34 -4.09
C GLY A 269 -12.70 13.16 -4.12
N HIS A 270 -13.00 12.13 -4.91
CA HIS A 270 -12.17 10.92 -5.02
C HIS A 270 -10.94 11.10 -5.94
N TRP A 271 -9.99 11.95 -5.54
CA TRP A 271 -8.75 12.20 -6.27
C TRP A 271 -7.63 12.69 -5.35
N TYR A 272 -6.54 13.25 -5.92
CA TYR A 272 -5.55 14.05 -5.20
C TYR A 272 -5.72 15.55 -5.49
N LYS A 273 -5.42 16.42 -4.53
CA LYS A 273 -5.61 17.88 -4.69
C LYS A 273 -4.39 18.56 -5.30
N ILE A 274 -4.63 19.44 -6.27
CA ILE A 274 -3.59 20.27 -6.90
C ILE A 274 -3.91 21.76 -6.60
N PRO A 275 -2.91 22.54 -6.13
CA PRO A 275 -1.55 22.12 -5.80
C PRO A 275 -1.38 21.55 -4.38
N GLU A 276 -2.36 21.72 -3.49
CA GLU A 276 -2.14 21.61 -2.04
C GLU A 276 -1.63 20.23 -1.58
N GLU A 277 -2.17 19.13 -2.11
CA GLU A 277 -1.72 17.79 -1.74
C GLU A 277 -0.36 17.45 -2.34
N ILE A 278 -0.08 17.94 -3.55
CA ILE A 278 1.23 17.78 -4.19
C ILE A 278 2.29 18.51 -3.37
N ASP A 279 2.01 19.73 -2.91
CA ASP A 279 2.94 20.50 -2.08
C ASP A 279 3.18 19.84 -0.72
N ASP A 280 2.13 19.32 -0.08
CA ASP A 280 2.24 18.56 1.18
C ASP A 280 3.07 17.28 0.99
N ILE A 281 2.89 16.56 -0.12
CA ILE A 281 3.71 15.39 -0.49
C ILE A 281 5.18 15.78 -0.69
N LEU A 282 5.45 16.87 -1.42
CA LEU A 282 6.81 17.36 -1.65
C LEU A 282 7.47 17.81 -0.33
N ALA A 283 6.72 18.46 0.56
CA ALA A 283 7.18 18.83 1.90
C ALA A 283 7.50 17.59 2.74
N PHE A 284 6.65 16.55 2.68
CA PHE A 284 6.89 15.27 3.32
C PHE A 284 8.16 14.58 2.80
N MET A 285 8.37 14.56 1.48
CA MET A 285 9.61 14.03 0.86
C MET A 285 10.86 14.76 1.38
N ARG A 286 10.81 16.08 1.50
CA ARG A 286 11.94 16.89 2.02
C ARG A 286 12.22 16.65 3.50
N THR A 287 11.16 16.56 4.32
CA THR A 287 11.29 16.61 5.79
C THR A 287 11.42 15.24 6.43
N GLU A 288 10.57 14.30 6.01
CA GLU A 288 10.46 12.97 6.62
C GLU A 288 11.33 11.95 5.90
N MET A 289 11.30 11.97 4.56
CA MET A 289 12.12 11.06 3.75
C MET A 289 13.54 11.59 3.56
N LYS A 290 13.76 12.90 3.76
CA LYS A 290 15.04 13.61 3.55
C LYS A 290 15.58 13.49 2.13
N TRP A 291 14.67 13.40 1.15
CA TRP A 291 15.03 13.33 -0.26
C TRP A 291 15.35 14.73 -0.81
N PRO A 292 16.33 14.86 -1.73
CA PRO A 292 16.64 16.12 -2.39
C PRO A 292 15.56 16.43 -3.43
N VAL A 293 14.52 17.14 -3.00
CA VAL A 293 13.50 17.72 -3.88
C VAL A 293 13.99 19.07 -4.35
N GLY A 294 13.94 19.33 -5.67
CA GLY A 294 14.29 20.60 -6.28
C GLY A 294 13.70 21.78 -5.52
N ASN A 295 14.52 22.82 -5.36
CA ASN A 295 14.06 24.10 -4.84
C ASN A 295 13.41 24.88 -5.99
N ASN A 296 12.43 25.70 -5.61
CA ASN A 296 11.88 26.76 -6.44
C ASN A 296 12.98 27.64 -7.03
#